data_AF-A0A841TKT0-F1
#
_entry.id   AF-A0A841TKT0-F1
#
_cell.length_a   1.000
_cell.length_b   1.000
_cell.length_c   1.000
_cell.angle_alpha   90.00
_cell.angle_beta   90.00
_cell.angle_gamma   90.00
#
_symmetry.space_group_name_H-M   'P 1'
#
loop_
_entity.id
_entity.type
_entity.pdbx_description
1 polymer ?
#
loop_
_entity_poly.entity_id
_entity_poly.type
_entity_poly.pdbx_seq_one_letter_code
_entity_poly.pdbx_strand_id
1 'polypeptide(L)'
;MSKSIVEKLNLHQFNRIAVLQQPEHDDRLAGLAAYDTELKDGSYDLIFAYALDLESMQTVVREVIDRSCLTEGGYLYAAYPKKGNKAYPTYIHRDSLLAGAAIGVL
;
A
#
# COMPACT_ATOMS: atom_id res chain seq x y z
N MET A 1 -1.15 -26.11 2.56
CA MET A 1 -1.87 -24.83 2.39
C MET A 1 -0.87 -23.70 2.49
N SER A 2 -0.75 -22.84 1.46
CA SER A 2 0.10 -21.65 1.53
C SER A 2 -0.62 -20.54 2.29
N LYS A 3 0.07 -19.90 3.25
CA LYS A 3 -0.50 -18.76 3.99
C LYS A 3 -0.92 -17.62 3.05
N SER A 4 -2.04 -16.96 3.38
CA SER A 4 -2.53 -15.77 2.69
C SER A 4 -1.58 -14.58 2.91
N ILE A 5 -1.73 -13.50 2.14
CA ILE A 5 -0.96 -12.26 2.37
C ILE A 5 -1.33 -11.64 3.72
N VAL A 6 -2.61 -11.70 4.09
CA VAL A 6 -3.11 -11.23 5.38
C VAL A 6 -2.40 -11.93 6.55
N GLU A 7 -2.21 -13.25 6.46
CA GLU A 7 -1.50 -14.04 7.47
C GLU A 7 0.02 -13.80 7.45
N LYS A 8 0.63 -13.72 6.26
CA LYS A 8 2.08 -13.53 6.12
C LYS A 8 2.55 -12.19 6.67
N LEU A 9 1.73 -11.16 6.52
CA LEU A 9 2.02 -9.80 6.96
C LEU A 9 1.38 -9.47 8.31
N ASN A 10 0.71 -10.43 8.94
CA ASN A 10 0.00 -10.29 10.21
C ASN A 10 -0.98 -9.10 10.23
N LEU A 11 -1.74 -8.88 9.14
CA LEU A 11 -2.58 -7.69 8.99
C LEU A 11 -3.78 -7.65 9.95
N HIS A 12 -4.15 -8.79 10.55
CA HIS A 12 -5.22 -8.88 11.54
C HIS A 12 -4.94 -8.12 12.84
N GLN A 13 -3.69 -7.72 13.10
CA GLN A 13 -3.33 -6.96 14.30
C GLN A 13 -3.78 -5.49 14.26
N PHE A 14 -4.13 -4.99 13.07
CA PHE A 14 -4.51 -3.59 12.86
C PHE A 14 -6.01 -3.43 12.98
N ASN A 15 -6.48 -2.38 13.67
CA ASN A 15 -7.90 -2.17 13.91
C ASN A 15 -8.53 -1.35 12.78
N ARG A 16 -7.89 -0.23 12.42
CA ARG A 16 -8.40 0.68 11.40
C ARG A 16 -7.55 0.60 10.13
N ILE A 17 -8.12 -0.01 9.10
CA ILE A 17 -7.44 -0.32 7.84
C ILE A 17 -8.10 0.41 6.67
N ALA A 18 -7.28 1.02 5.81
CA ALA A 18 -7.70 1.46 4.48
C ALA A 18 -7.01 0.63 3.41
N VAL A 19 -7.73 0.24 2.36
CA VAL A 19 -7.22 -0.41 1.16
C VAL A 19 -7.49 0.49 -0.04
N LEU A 20 -6.45 1.09 -0.60
CA LEU A 20 -6.58 2.08 -1.67
C LEU A 20 -6.25 1.47 -3.04
N GLN A 21 -7.05 1.85 -4.05
CA GLN A 21 -6.80 1.52 -5.46
C GLN A 21 -6.73 0.01 -5.76
N GLN A 22 -7.43 -0.81 -4.97
CA GLN A 22 -7.48 -2.25 -5.15
C GLN A 22 -7.97 -2.62 -6.57
N PRO A 23 -7.21 -3.44 -7.33
CA PRO A 23 -7.66 -3.93 -8.63
C PRO A 23 -8.90 -4.82 -8.48
N GLU A 24 -9.86 -4.71 -9.42
CA GLU A 24 -11.14 -5.45 -9.38
C GLU A 24 -10.99 -6.99 -9.25
N HIS A 25 -9.86 -7.53 -9.70
CA HIS A 25 -9.60 -8.97 -9.71
C HIS A 25 -8.61 -9.43 -8.63
N ASP A 26 -8.22 -8.56 -7.69
CA ASP A 26 -7.32 -8.93 -6.60
C ASP A 26 -8.10 -9.29 -5.33
N ASP A 27 -8.08 -10.56 -4.94
CA ASP A 27 -8.74 -11.12 -3.75
C ASP A 27 -7.76 -11.40 -2.59
N ARG A 28 -6.50 -10.98 -2.70
CA ARG A 28 -5.44 -11.33 -1.74
C ARG A 28 -5.68 -10.81 -0.32
N LEU A 29 -6.52 -9.79 -0.19
CA LEU A 29 -6.91 -9.15 1.07
C LEU A 29 -8.26 -9.63 1.60
N ALA A 30 -8.92 -10.60 0.95
CA ALA A 30 -10.23 -11.12 1.36
C ALA A 30 -10.27 -11.72 2.78
N GLY A 31 -9.12 -11.96 3.41
CA GLY A 31 -9.03 -12.38 4.81
C GLY A 31 -9.20 -11.25 5.84
N LEU A 32 -9.27 -9.98 5.42
CA LEU A 32 -9.53 -8.86 6.32
C LEU A 32 -11.01 -8.78 6.69
N ALA A 33 -11.30 -8.56 7.97
CA ALA A 33 -12.68 -8.50 8.47
C ALA A 33 -13.44 -7.26 8.00
N ALA A 34 -12.74 -6.11 7.95
CA ALA A 34 -13.28 -4.84 7.49
C ALA A 34 -12.13 -3.92 7.08
N TYR A 35 -12.38 -3.07 6.09
CA TYR A 35 -11.49 -2.00 5.67
C TYR A 35 -12.26 -0.92 4.92
N ASP A 36 -11.77 0.31 4.95
CA ASP A 36 -12.24 1.38 4.07
C ASP A 36 -11.56 1.27 2.70
N THR A 37 -12.26 1.66 1.63
CA THR A 37 -11.68 1.70 0.27
C THR A 37 -11.19 3.09 -0.14
N GLU A 38 -11.39 4.09 0.74
CA GLU A 38 -11.03 5.49 0.57
C GLU A 38 -10.59 6.06 1.92
N LEU A 39 -9.76 7.11 1.89
CA LEU A 39 -9.29 7.78 3.11
C LEU A 39 -10.38 8.70 3.67
N LYS A 40 -10.96 8.32 4.81
CA LYS A 40 -11.96 9.09 5.56
C LYS A 40 -11.30 9.92 6.67
N ASP A 41 -12.10 10.72 7.36
CA ASP A 41 -11.65 11.53 8.50
C ASP A 41 -11.09 10.67 9.63
N GLY A 42 -9.93 11.08 10.16
CA GLY A 42 -9.18 10.36 11.19
C GLY A 42 -7.99 9.57 10.63
N SER A 43 -7.31 8.87 11.52
CA SER A 43 -6.06 8.17 11.21
C SER A 43 -6.26 6.65 11.19
N TYR A 44 -5.44 5.96 10.40
CA TYR A 44 -5.44 4.52 10.18
C TYR A 44 -4.21 3.89 10.83
N ASP A 45 -4.36 2.66 11.32
CA ASP A 45 -3.22 1.85 11.80
C ASP A 45 -2.46 1.23 10.62
N LEU A 46 -3.19 0.96 9.53
CA LEU A 46 -2.65 0.43 8.28
C LEU A 46 -3.34 1.06 7.08
N ILE A 47 -2.55 1.54 6.14
CA ILE A 47 -2.99 1.86 4.78
C ILE A 47 -2.29 0.88 3.84
N PHE A 48 -3.06 0.12 3.07
CA PHE A 48 -2.56 -0.78 2.04
C PHE A 48 -2.96 -0.22 0.68
N ALA A 49 -2.01 0.28 -0.09
CA ALA A 49 -2.28 0.94 -1.37
C ALA A 49 -1.67 0.17 -2.54
N TYR A 50 -2.36 0.20 -3.67
CA TYR A 50 -1.91 -0.37 -4.93
C TYR A 50 -1.47 0.74 -5.88
N ALA A 51 -0.20 0.69 -6.32
CA ALA A 51 0.38 1.66 -7.24
C ALA A 51 0.99 0.96 -8.45
N LEU A 52 0.51 1.30 -9.65
CA LEU A 52 0.94 0.66 -10.90
C LEU A 52 2.19 1.31 -11.51
N ASP A 53 2.51 2.53 -11.09
CA ASP A 53 3.65 3.31 -11.53
C ASP A 53 4.17 4.20 -10.40
N LEU A 54 5.30 4.87 -10.64
CA LEU A 54 5.94 5.69 -9.62
C LEU A 54 5.13 6.94 -9.27
N GLU A 55 4.40 7.50 -10.23
CA GLU A 55 3.59 8.70 -10.02
C GLU A 55 2.40 8.42 -9.09
N SER A 56 1.67 7.34 -9.34
CA SER A 56 0.57 6.88 -8.47
C SER A 56 1.07 6.57 -7.06
N MET A 57 2.24 5.94 -6.92
CA MET A 57 2.86 5.71 -5.61
C MET A 57 3.18 7.01 -4.89
N GLN A 58 3.81 7.97 -5.57
CA GLN A 58 4.12 9.28 -5.00
C GLN A 58 2.86 10.05 -4.60
N THR A 59 1.78 9.93 -5.36
CA THR A 59 0.49 10.55 -5.04
C THR A 59 -0.09 9.99 -3.74
N VAL A 60 -0.11 8.66 -3.59
CA VAL A 60 -0.58 8.02 -2.34
C VAL A 60 0.27 8.45 -1.15
N VAL A 61 1.60 8.41 -1.27
CA VAL A 61 2.51 8.79 -0.18
C VAL A 61 2.28 10.23 0.24
N ARG A 62 2.18 11.16 -0.72
CA ARG A 62 1.89 12.57 -0.45
C ARG A 62 0.54 12.75 0.24
N GLU A 63 -0.52 12.12 -0.27
CA GLU A 63 -1.85 12.23 0.32
C GLU A 63 -1.87 11.76 1.79
N VAL A 64 -1.21 10.63 2.08
CA VAL A 64 -1.12 10.09 3.44
C VAL A 64 -0.37 11.03 4.38
N ILE A 65 0.71 11.65 3.91
CA ILE A 65 1.52 12.61 4.69
C ILE A 65 0.74 13.90 4.91
N ASP A 66 0.25 14.52 3.84
CA ASP A 66 -0.38 15.84 3.87
C ASP A 66 -1.64 15.86 4.75
N ARG A 67 -2.38 14.75 4.76
CA ARG A 67 -3.60 14.59 5.57
C ARG A 67 -3.35 13.96 6.94
N SER A 68 -2.10 13.60 7.27
CA SER A 68 -1.77 12.89 8.53
C SER A 68 -2.64 11.64 8.75
N CYS A 69 -2.82 10.85 7.70
CA CYS A 69 -3.76 9.72 7.69
C CYS A 69 -3.30 8.51 8.49
N LEU A 70 -2.09 8.49 9.04
CA LEU A 70 -1.58 7.38 9.85
C LEU A 70 -1.52 7.76 11.33
N THR A 71 -1.84 6.79 12.19
CA THR A 71 -1.57 6.90 13.63
C THR A 71 -0.06 6.82 13.89
N GLU A 72 0.38 7.29 15.06
CA GLU A 72 1.78 7.09 15.46
C GLU A 72 2.09 5.59 15.51
N GLY A 73 3.14 5.17 14.80
CA GLY A 73 3.49 3.76 14.64
C GLY A 73 2.65 2.99 13.62
N GLY A 74 1.76 3.67 12.88
CA GLY A 74 1.01 3.11 11.77
C GLY A 74 1.87 2.81 10.54
N TYR A 75 1.33 1.98 9.63
CA TYR A 75 2.06 1.48 8.47
C TYR A 75 1.39 1.87 7.14
N LEU A 76 2.20 2.27 6.15
CA LEU A 76 1.80 2.33 4.74
C LEU A 76 2.47 1.18 3.98
N TYR A 77 1.65 0.27 3.45
CA TYR A 77 2.10 -0.81 2.57
C TYR A 77 1.74 -0.46 1.13
N ALA A 78 2.73 -0.42 0.24
CA ALA A 78 2.53 -0.16 -1.18
C ALA A 78 2.78 -1.44 -1.99
N ALA A 79 1.73 -1.97 -2.61
CA ALA A 79 1.79 -3.06 -3.56
C ALA A 79 2.00 -2.50 -4.97
N TYR A 80 3.04 -2.96 -5.67
CA TYR A 80 3.36 -2.50 -7.01
C TYR A 80 3.84 -3.65 -7.92
N PRO A 81 3.66 -3.54 -9.25
CA PRO A 81 4.19 -4.51 -10.17
C PRO A 81 5.72 -4.46 -10.20
N LYS A 82 6.36 -5.59 -9.89
CA LYS A 82 7.81 -5.77 -10.09
C LYS A 82 8.12 -6.14 -11.54
N LYS A 83 9.37 -5.92 -11.97
CA LYS A 83 9.85 -6.36 -13.29
C LYS A 83 9.54 -7.85 -13.53
N GLY A 84 8.95 -8.15 -14.68
CA GLY A 84 8.53 -9.51 -15.05
C GLY A 84 7.18 -9.95 -14.46
N ASN A 85 6.43 -9.04 -13.82
CA ASN A 85 5.02 -9.29 -13.53
C ASN A 85 4.24 -9.44 -14.86
N LYS A 86 3.47 -10.52 -15.00
CA LYS A 86 2.69 -10.81 -16.22
C LYS A 86 1.28 -10.20 -16.20
N ALA A 87 0.80 -9.75 -15.04
CA ALA A 87 -0.53 -9.21 -14.87
C ALA A 87 -0.64 -7.74 -15.29
N TYR A 88 0.47 -7.01 -15.32
CA TYR A 88 0.50 -5.58 -15.64
C TYR A 88 1.58 -5.28 -16.68
N PRO A 89 1.31 -4.37 -17.65
CA PRO A 89 2.30 -3.96 -18.64
C PRO A 89 3.36 -3.01 -18.07
N THR A 90 3.09 -2.41 -16.92
CA THR A 90 3.99 -1.49 -16.21
C THR A 90 4.74 -2.21 -15.08
N TYR A 91 5.84 -1.59 -14.63
CA TYR A 91 6.54 -2.00 -13.42
C TYR A 91 7.27 -0.82 -12.80
N ILE A 92 7.50 -0.90 -11.49
CA ILE A 92 8.38 0.04 -10.78
C ILE A 92 9.72 -0.67 -10.52
N HIS A 93 10.81 -0.05 -10.92
CA HIS A 93 12.15 -0.56 -10.62
C HIS A 93 12.49 -0.27 -9.15
N ARG A 94 13.15 -1.21 -8.46
CA ARG A 94 13.53 -1.03 -7.05
C ARG A 94 14.35 0.25 -6.85
N ASP A 95 15.34 0.47 -7.70
CA ASP A 95 16.25 1.61 -7.57
C ASP A 95 15.52 2.94 -7.80
N SER A 96 14.44 2.93 -8.58
CA SER A 96 13.59 4.11 -8.78
C SER A 96 12.82 4.49 -7.52
N LEU A 97 12.59 3.56 -6.58
CA LEU A 97 11.93 3.89 -5.30
C LEU A 97 12.82 4.79 -4.44
N LEU A 98 14.12 4.50 -4.39
CA LEU A 98 15.07 5.31 -3.62
C LEU A 98 15.29 6.67 -4.27
N ALA A 99 15.42 6.71 -5.60
CA ALA A 99 15.54 7.95 -6.34
C ALA A 99 14.26 8.82 -6.23
N GLY A 100 13.08 8.19 -6.29
CA GLY A 100 11.79 8.87 -6.21
C GLY A 100 11.41 9.35 -4.81
N ALA A 101 12.02 8.80 -3.75
CA ALA A 101 11.77 9.18 -2.37
C ALA A 101 12.56 10.43 -1.92
N ALA A 102 13.44 10.97 -2.76
CA ALA A 102 14.35 12.06 -2.38
C ALA A 102 15.08 11.82 -1.04
N ILE A 103 15.33 10.55 -0.69
CA ILE A 103 16.12 10.20 0.48
C ILE A 103 17.58 10.39 0.08
N GLY A 104 18.08 11.60 0.29
CA GLY A 104 19.52 11.85 0.36
C GLY A 104 20.08 10.98 1.47
N VAL A 105 20.88 9.98 1.10
CA VAL A 105 21.77 9.33 2.05
C VAL A 105 22.81 10.38 2.43
N LEU A 106 22.73 10.90 3.66
CA LEU A 106 23.79 11.72 4.26
C LEU A 106 25.02 10.86 4.55
#